data_AF-A0A9P8IIR4-F1
#
_entry.id   AF-A0A9P8IIR4-F1
#
_cell.length_a   1.000
_cell.length_b   1.000
_cell.length_c   1.000
_cell.angle_alpha   90.00
_cell.angle_beta   90.00
_cell.angle_gamma   90.00
#
_symmetry.space_group_name_H-M   'P 1'
#
loop_
_entity.id
_entity.type
_entity.pdbx_description
1 polymer ?
#
loop_
_entity_poly.entity_id
_entity_poly.type
_entity_poly.pdbx_seq_one_letter_code
_entity_poly.pdbx_strand_id
1 'polypeptide(L)'
;MPGKLEVVQELIDQVINPDITYQKSPLDLRNQRCYAVKSGVNGLLDVARQTYKEATADVYQLVSELGVEVAEHNLALNLKFESSRGFYLRLAAPEAGDKSRIVSLKYF
;
A
#
# COMPACT_ATOMS: atom_id res chain seq x y z
N MET A 1 38.09 -19.43 9.36
CA MET A 1 36.80 -19.96 8.83
C MET A 1 35.71 -19.11 9.46
N PRO A 2 34.78 -18.55 8.67
CA PRO A 2 33.69 -17.77 9.25
C PRO A 2 32.89 -18.63 10.22
N GLY A 3 32.44 -18.02 11.32
CA GLY A 3 31.58 -18.66 12.29
C GLY A 3 30.25 -19.05 11.64
N LYS A 4 29.58 -20.08 12.17
CA LYS A 4 28.28 -20.54 11.62
C LYS A 4 27.24 -19.41 11.54
N LEU A 5 27.31 -18.42 12.45
CA LEU A 5 26.43 -17.26 12.45
C LEU A 5 26.70 -16.31 11.28
N GLU A 6 27.97 -16.08 10.95
CA GLU A 6 28.39 -15.19 9.85
C GLU A 6 27.90 -15.74 8.51
N VAL A 7 28.04 -17.05 8.29
CA VAL A 7 27.54 -17.72 7.09
C VAL A 7 26.02 -17.55 6.94
N VAL A 8 25.26 -17.67 8.04
CA VAL A 8 23.81 -17.48 8.00
C VAL A 8 23.45 -16.03 7.72
N GLN A 9 24.16 -15.08 8.33
CA GLN A 9 23.95 -13.66 8.10
C GLN A 9 24.21 -13.28 6.64
N GLU A 10 25.29 -13.77 6.04
CA GLU A 10 25.61 -13.55 4.62
C GLU A 10 24.51 -14.07 3.69
N LEU A 11 23.93 -15.24 3.99
CA LEU A 11 22.81 -15.78 3.20
C LEU A 11 21.55 -14.92 3.31
N ILE A 12 21.25 -14.40 4.50
CA ILE A 12 20.13 -13.48 4.71
C ILE A 12 20.38 -12.19 3.93
N ASP A 13 21.57 -11.61 4.05
CA ASP A 13 21.94 -10.34 3.42
C ASP A 13 21.95 -10.43 1.89
N GLN A 14 22.12 -11.61 1.30
CA GLN A 14 21.99 -11.79 -0.16
C GLN A 14 20.55 -11.66 -0.65
N VAL A 15 19.56 -11.97 0.19
CA VAL A 15 18.16 -12.12 -0.22
C VAL A 15 17.26 -11.03 0.35
N ILE A 16 17.43 -10.68 1.62
CA ILE A 16 16.51 -9.80 2.36
C ILE A 16 16.97 -8.36 2.24
N ASN A 17 16.02 -7.47 1.94
CA ASN A 17 16.27 -6.05 1.87
C ASN A 17 16.50 -5.48 3.29
N PRO A 18 17.65 -4.84 3.59
CA PRO A 18 17.97 -4.33 4.93
C PRO A 18 17.09 -3.15 5.35
N ASP A 19 16.44 -2.46 4.42
CA ASP A 19 15.59 -1.30 4.70
C ASP A 19 14.20 -1.71 5.24
N ILE A 20 13.96 -3.01 5.37
CA ILE A 20 12.67 -3.55 5.75
C ILE A 20 12.50 -3.53 7.25
N THR A 21 11.44 -2.88 7.70
CA THR A 21 11.12 -2.70 9.11
C THR A 21 9.64 -2.92 9.37
N TYR A 22 9.31 -3.24 10.62
CA TYR A 22 7.92 -3.37 11.02
C TYR A 22 7.22 -2.01 10.97
N GLN A 23 6.03 -1.99 10.38
CA GLN A 23 5.19 -0.80 10.31
C GLN A 23 3.85 -1.06 11.01
N LYS A 24 3.21 0.00 11.50
CA LYS A 24 1.91 -0.13 12.20
C LYS A 24 0.72 -0.06 11.25
N SER A 25 0.84 0.70 10.16
CA SER A 25 -0.27 0.88 9.23
C SER A 25 -0.44 -0.37 8.35
N PRO A 26 -1.68 -0.80 8.06
CA PRO A 26 -1.93 -1.95 7.19
C PRO A 26 -1.33 -1.82 5.78
N LEU A 27 -1.32 -0.61 5.21
CA LEU A 27 -0.76 -0.36 3.88
C LEU A 27 0.76 -0.42 3.90
N ASP A 28 1.38 0.21 4.91
CA ASP A 28 2.83 0.18 5.05
C ASP A 28 3.33 -1.24 5.34
N LEU A 29 2.62 -2.02 6.16
CA LEU A 29 2.93 -3.44 6.34
C LEU A 29 2.88 -4.23 5.04
N ARG A 30 1.89 -3.95 4.17
CA ARG A 30 1.83 -4.58 2.84
C ARG A 30 3.01 -4.15 1.97
N ASN A 31 3.38 -2.86 2.00
CA ASN A 31 4.56 -2.35 1.29
C ASN A 31 5.83 -3.05 1.76
N GLN A 32 6.07 -3.11 3.07
CA GLN A 32 7.23 -3.79 3.66
C GLN A 32 7.31 -5.26 3.22
N ARG A 33 6.19 -5.98 3.15
CA ARG A 33 6.15 -7.36 2.65
C ARG A 33 6.46 -7.46 1.15
N CYS A 34 5.93 -6.53 0.35
CA CYS A 34 6.14 -6.51 -1.10
C CYS A 34 7.62 -6.35 -1.48
N TYR A 35 8.35 -5.53 -0.70
CA TYR A 35 9.76 -5.21 -0.92
C TYR A 35 10.73 -5.96 0.01
N ALA A 36 10.23 -6.97 0.74
CA ALA A 36 10.99 -7.75 1.74
C ALA A 36 12.24 -8.41 1.15
N VAL A 37 12.10 -8.96 -0.05
CA VAL A 37 13.20 -9.55 -0.83
C VAL A 37 13.81 -8.45 -1.71
N LYS A 38 15.13 -8.46 -1.87
CA LYS A 38 15.85 -7.52 -2.75
C LYS A 38 15.39 -7.64 -4.21
N SER A 39 15.55 -6.56 -4.96
CA SER A 39 15.36 -6.55 -6.41
C SER A 39 16.38 -7.42 -7.10
N GLY A 40 16.01 -8.09 -8.20
CA GLY A 40 16.91 -8.92 -8.99
C GLY A 40 17.20 -10.31 -8.43
N VAL A 41 16.75 -10.61 -7.20
CA VAL A 41 16.84 -11.97 -6.62
C VAL A 41 15.87 -12.93 -7.29
N ASN A 42 14.70 -12.44 -7.70
CA ASN A 42 13.69 -13.23 -8.38
C ASN A 42 12.90 -12.35 -9.37
N GLY A 43 13.05 -12.64 -10.67
CA GLY A 43 12.41 -11.85 -11.72
C GLY A 43 10.89 -11.85 -11.69
N LEU A 44 10.24 -12.93 -11.22
CA LEU A 44 8.77 -12.95 -11.07
C LEU A 44 8.31 -12.04 -9.92
N LEU A 45 9.08 -11.98 -8.83
CA LEU A 45 8.81 -11.00 -7.77
C LEU A 45 9.02 -9.57 -8.27
N ASP A 46 10.03 -9.33 -9.10
CA ASP A 46 10.27 -8.00 -9.68
C ASP A 46 9.10 -7.55 -10.56
N VAL A 47 8.58 -8.44 -11.42
CA VAL A 47 7.38 -8.19 -12.23
C VAL A 47 6.16 -7.94 -11.35
N ALA A 48 5.94 -8.78 -10.33
CA ALA A 48 4.82 -8.62 -9.40
C ALA A 48 4.89 -7.29 -8.62
N ARG A 49 6.08 -6.86 -8.21
CA ARG A 49 6.31 -5.55 -7.57
C ARG A 49 6.01 -4.39 -8.51
N GLN A 50 6.36 -4.52 -9.79
CA GLN A 50 6.03 -3.50 -10.80
C GLN A 50 4.52 -3.36 -10.96
N THR A 51 3.79 -4.48 -11.15
CA THR A 51 2.32 -4.46 -11.23
C THR A 51 1.69 -3.89 -9.96
N TYR A 52 2.22 -4.23 -8.78
CA TYR A 52 1.75 -3.66 -7.52
C TYR A 52 1.94 -2.13 -7.46
N LYS A 53 3.11 -1.64 -7.87
CA LYS A 53 3.44 -0.22 -7.89
C LYS A 53 2.54 0.54 -8.85
N GLU A 54 2.34 0.02 -10.06
CA GLU A 54 1.46 0.60 -11.09
C GLU A 54 0.01 0.65 -10.59
N ALA A 55 -0.55 -0.48 -10.16
CA ALA A 55 -1.91 -0.53 -9.65
C ALA A 55 -2.14 0.41 -8.44
N THR A 56 -1.13 0.57 -7.57
CA THR A 56 -1.21 1.50 -6.45
C THR A 56 -1.19 2.95 -6.94
N ALA A 57 -0.33 3.28 -7.92
CA ALA A 57 -0.27 4.60 -8.52
C ALA A 57 -1.60 4.96 -9.22
N ASP A 58 -2.19 4.02 -9.96
CA ASP A 58 -3.49 4.20 -10.63
C ASP A 58 -4.59 4.54 -9.63
N VAL A 59 -4.62 3.88 -8.46
CA VAL A 59 -5.57 4.20 -7.38
C VAL A 59 -5.39 5.64 -6.90
N TYR A 60 -4.16 6.08 -6.63
CA TYR A 60 -3.92 7.45 -6.18
C TYR A 60 -4.29 8.49 -7.25
N GLN A 61 -3.98 8.19 -8.52
CA GLN A 61 -4.34 9.06 -9.64
C GLN A 61 -5.86 9.19 -9.76
N LEU A 62 -6.60 8.07 -9.77
CA LEU A 62 -8.06 8.07 -9.85
C LEU A 62 -8.70 8.87 -8.72
N VAL A 63 -8.17 8.75 -7.50
CA VAL A 63 -8.66 9.51 -6.34
C VAL A 63 -8.37 11.00 -6.48
N SER A 64 -7.22 11.36 -7.03
CA SER A 64 -6.88 12.76 -7.31
C SER A 64 -7.84 13.36 -8.33
N GLU A 65 -8.11 12.65 -9.42
CA GLU A 65 -9.05 13.07 -10.47
C GLU A 65 -10.47 13.23 -9.91
N LEU A 66 -10.96 12.22 -9.19
CA LEU A 66 -12.28 12.27 -8.55
C LEU A 66 -12.36 13.37 -7.47
N GLY A 67 -11.26 13.64 -6.76
CA GLY A 67 -11.20 14.68 -5.74
C GLY A 67 -11.48 16.08 -6.31
N VAL A 68 -11.09 16.33 -7.56
CA VAL A 68 -11.37 17.60 -8.26
C VAL A 68 -12.88 17.74 -8.51
N GLU A 69 -13.53 16.71 -9.05
CA GLU A 69 -14.97 16.71 -9.33
C GLU A 69 -15.81 16.86 -8.05
N VAL A 70 -15.42 16.16 -6.99
CA VAL A 70 -16.16 16.14 -5.71
C VAL A 70 -16.00 17.46 -4.95
N ALA A 71 -14.91 18.20 -5.15
CA ALA A 71 -14.70 19.51 -4.57
C ALA A 71 -15.71 20.56 -5.09
N GLU A 72 -16.19 20.44 -6.33
CA GLU A 72 -17.24 21.30 -6.90
C GLU A 72 -18.56 21.19 -6.11
N HIS A 73 -18.76 20.08 -5.41
CA HIS A 73 -19.94 19.80 -4.59
C HIS A 73 -19.70 20.01 -3.08
N ASN A 74 -18.61 20.68 -2.67
CA ASN A 74 -18.24 20.88 -1.26
C ASN A 74 -18.13 19.58 -0.45
N LEU A 75 -17.72 18.49 -1.08
CA LEU A 75 -17.52 17.19 -0.43
C LEU A 75 -16.02 16.91 -0.27
N ALA A 76 -15.65 16.18 0.79
CA ALA A 76 -14.26 15.77 1.03
C ALA A 76 -14.08 14.27 0.86
N LEU A 77 -13.13 13.88 0.01
CA LEU A 77 -12.78 12.49 -0.29
C LEU A 77 -11.51 12.08 0.47
N ASN A 78 -11.55 10.94 1.15
CA ASN A 78 -10.40 10.38 1.84
C ASN A 78 -10.16 8.93 1.38
N LEU A 79 -8.99 8.67 0.79
CA LEU A 79 -8.54 7.30 0.52
C LEU A 79 -8.04 6.65 1.81
N LYS A 80 -8.52 5.43 2.07
CA LYS A 80 -8.14 4.60 3.20
C LYS A 80 -7.82 3.20 2.72
N PHE A 81 -7.11 2.44 3.56
CA PHE A 81 -6.72 1.06 3.28
C PHE A 81 -6.90 0.21 4.54
N GLU A 82 -7.48 -0.97 4.36
CA GLU A 82 -7.66 -1.98 5.41
C GLU A 82 -7.28 -3.36 4.87
N SER A 83 -6.59 -4.18 5.67
CA SER A 83 -6.09 -5.49 5.22
C SER A 83 -7.18 -6.43 4.69
N SER A 84 -8.41 -6.36 5.22
CA SER A 84 -9.51 -7.25 4.84
C SER A 84 -10.26 -6.83 3.58
N ARG A 85 -10.19 -5.56 3.18
CA ARG A 85 -11.00 -5.01 2.07
C ARG A 85 -10.20 -4.27 1.00
N GLY A 86 -8.92 -3.99 1.24
CA GLY A 86 -8.11 -3.20 0.33
C GLY A 86 -8.37 -1.70 0.46
N PHE A 87 -8.16 -0.97 -0.64
CA PHE A 87 -8.42 0.46 -0.73
C PHE A 87 -9.94 0.74 -0.71
N TYR A 88 -10.32 1.82 -0.05
CA TYR A 88 -11.69 2.32 -0.07
C TYR A 88 -11.73 3.82 0.12
N LEU A 89 -12.81 4.42 -0.36
CA LEU A 89 -13.07 5.85 -0.23
C LEU A 89 -14.01 6.13 0.92
N ARG A 90 -13.69 7.17 1.69
CA ARG A 90 -14.56 7.74 2.70
C ARG A 90 -14.93 9.16 2.31
N LEU A 91 -16.23 9.40 2.15
CA LEU A 91 -16.81 10.71 1.92
C LEU A 91 -17.20 11.33 3.27
N ALA A 92 -16.82 12.59 3.49
CA ALA A 92 -17.36 13.39 4.59
C ALA A 92 -18.46 14.32 4.05
N ALA A 93 -19.67 14.21 4.58
CA ALA A 93 -20.78 15.10 4.24
C ALA A 93 -20.78 16.30 5.21
N PRO A 94 -20.92 17.56 4.74
CA PRO A 94 -20.84 18.74 5.59
C PRO A 94 -21.97 18.89 6.62
N GLU A 95 -23.14 18.30 6.41
CA GLU A 95 -24.23 18.32 7.41
C GLU A 95 -25.03 17.01 7.38
N ALA A 96 -24.67 16.09 8.26
CA ALA A 96 -25.60 15.11 8.80
C ALA A 96 -25.10 14.74 10.19
N GLY A 97 -25.88 15.11 11.23
CA GLY A 97 -25.64 14.66 12.59
C GLY A 97 -25.33 13.16 12.61
N ASP A 98 -24.12 12.85 13.03
CA ASP A 98 -23.68 11.54 13.52
C ASP A 98 -24.00 10.30 12.67
N LYS A 99 -23.93 10.36 11.33
CA LYS A 99 -23.89 9.14 10.48
C LYS A 99 -23.05 9.35 9.22
N SER A 100 -21.72 9.23 9.34
CA SER A 100 -20.86 9.15 8.15
C SER A 100 -21.21 7.89 7.34
N ARG A 101 -21.93 8.06 6.22
CA ARG A 101 -22.25 6.97 5.30
C ARG A 101 -20.95 6.54 4.61
N ILE A 102 -20.42 5.37 4.98
CA ILE A 102 -19.31 4.74 4.26
C ILE A 102 -19.88 4.25 2.92
N VAL A 103 -19.65 5.01 1.85
CA VAL A 103 -19.87 4.50 0.50
C VAL A 103 -18.57 3.81 0.07
N SER A 104 -18.47 2.51 0.35
CA SER A 104 -17.36 1.71 -0.18
C SER A 104 -17.60 1.46 -1.67
N LEU A 105 -17.02 2.29 -2.52
CA LEU A 105 -16.80 1.94 -3.91
C LEU A 105 -15.65 0.93 -3.95
N LYS A 106 -15.99 -0.35 -4.14
CA LYS A 106 -15.03 -1.40 -4.46
C LYS A 106 -14.75 -1.34 -5.95
N TYR A 107 -13.64 -0.73 -6.32
CA TYR A 107 -12.99 -1.02 -7.58
C TYR A 107 -11.62 -1.61 -7.24
N PHE A 108 -11.31 -2.75 -7.88
CA PHE A 108 -10.13 -3.61 -7.76
C PHE A 108 -10.12 -4.61 -6.60
#